data_AF-A0A951DU98-F1
#
_entry.id   AF-A0A951DU98-F1
#
_cell.length_a   1.000
_cell.length_b   1.000
_cell.length_c   1.000
_cell.angle_alpha   90.00
_cell.angle_beta   90.00
_cell.angle_gamma   90.00
#
_symmetry.space_group_name_H-M   'P 1'
#
loop_
_entity.id
_entity.type
_entity.pdbx_description
1 polymer ?
#
loop_
_entity_poly.entity_id
_entity_poly.type
_entity_poly.pdbx_seq_one_letter_code
_entity_poly.pdbx_strand_id
1 'polypeptide(L)'
;MTNILSADSGALTAGLAALAEAVTAGAVAVEDGELRLPRRKPAPRDARVEPARQALILAVGNAQLPEVIIEIDHLTRFSWTLLGRLAHSERELVTLYAGLIGLGSDLSRPNWGA
;
A
#
# COMPACT_ATOMS: atom_id res chain seq x y z
N MET A 1 40.08 -25.48 16.49
CA MET A 1 38.63 -25.61 16.20
C MET A 1 37.89 -24.82 17.26
N THR A 2 37.55 -23.56 16.97
CA THR A 2 36.90 -22.65 17.92
C THR A 2 35.39 -22.89 17.89
N ASN A 3 34.84 -23.09 19.08
CA ASN A 3 33.49 -23.60 19.34
C ASN A 3 32.39 -22.64 18.84
N ILE A 4 31.68 -23.01 17.76
CA ILE A 4 30.51 -22.29 17.23
C ILE A 4 29.37 -22.20 18.26
N LEU A 5 29.34 -23.06 19.28
CA LEU A 5 28.30 -23.08 20.32
C LEU A 5 28.46 -22.01 21.41
N SER A 6 29.63 -21.36 21.53
CA SER A 6 29.88 -20.38 22.60
C SER A 6 29.36 -18.98 22.27
N ALA A 7 29.39 -18.57 20.99
CA ALA A 7 28.99 -17.24 20.54
C ALA A 7 27.46 -17.03 20.60
N ASP A 8 26.70 -18.11 20.39
CA ASP A 8 25.23 -18.09 20.32
C ASP A 8 24.58 -17.88 21.71
N SER A 9 25.19 -18.43 22.76
CA SER A 9 24.68 -18.28 24.14
C SER A 9 24.77 -16.85 24.67
N GLY A 10 25.81 -16.10 24.28
CA GLY A 10 26.01 -14.71 24.70
C GLY A 10 24.97 -13.78 24.09
N ALA A 11 24.70 -13.92 22.78
CA ALA A 11 23.68 -13.17 22.08
C ALA A 11 22.27 -13.49 22.60
N LEU A 12 21.99 -14.77 22.86
CA LEU A 12 20.71 -15.20 23.44
C LEU A 12 20.51 -14.65 24.85
N THR A 13 21.54 -14.71 25.70
CA THR A 13 21.47 -14.19 27.08
C THR A 13 21.22 -12.68 27.07
N ALA A 14 21.93 -11.93 26.22
CA ALA A 14 21.72 -10.50 26.06
C ALA A 14 20.30 -10.18 25.54
N GLY A 15 19.79 -10.96 24.58
CA GLY A 15 18.44 -10.83 24.05
C GLY A 15 17.36 -11.09 25.10
N LEU A 16 17.52 -12.13 25.93
CA LEU A 16 16.59 -12.44 27.02
C LEU A 16 16.63 -11.39 28.13
N ALA A 17 17.80 -10.83 28.44
CA ALA A 17 17.93 -9.71 29.38
C ALA A 17 17.19 -8.47 28.86
N ALA A 18 17.40 -8.10 27.60
CA ALA A 18 16.69 -6.98 26.96
C ALA A 18 15.17 -7.20 26.91
N LEU A 19 14.72 -8.44 26.67
CA LEU A 19 13.31 -8.79 26.71
C LEU A 19 12.73 -8.65 28.13
N ALA A 20 13.44 -9.12 29.16
CA ALA A 20 13.02 -8.99 30.56
C ALA A 20 12.89 -7.51 30.99
N GLU A 21 13.83 -6.66 30.55
CA GLU A 21 13.74 -5.21 30.74
C GLU A 21 12.52 -4.62 30.04
N ALA A 22 12.27 -5.00 28.78
CA ALA A 22 11.14 -4.49 28.01
C ALA A 22 9.78 -4.93 28.58
N VAL A 23 9.70 -6.13 29.16
CA VAL A 23 8.51 -6.62 29.88
C VAL A 23 8.28 -5.84 31.16
N THR A 24 9.35 -5.61 31.94
CA THR A 24 9.28 -4.80 33.17
C THR A 24 8.85 -3.36 32.88
N ALA A 25 9.30 -2.81 31.75
CA ALA A 25 8.92 -1.47 31.28
C ALA A 25 7.51 -1.40 30.66
N GLY A 26 6.79 -2.53 30.52
CA GLY A 26 5.47 -2.59 29.87
C GLY A 26 5.49 -2.32 28.36
N ALA A 27 6.68 -2.32 27.75
CA ALA A 27 6.85 -2.12 26.31
C ALA A 27 6.51 -3.39 25.50
N VAL A 28 6.56 -4.55 26.15
CA VAL A 28 6.19 -5.87 25.60
C VAL A 28 5.44 -6.62 26.70
N ALA A 29 4.37 -7.34 26.36
CA ALA A 29 3.71 -8.27 27.26
C ALA A 29 3.92 -9.71 26.77
N VAL A 30 4.00 -10.66 27.71
CA VAL A 30 4.07 -12.10 27.42
C VAL A 30 2.78 -12.72 27.91
N GLU A 31 1.92 -13.12 26.98
CA GLU A 31 0.59 -13.69 27.27
C GLU A 31 0.41 -14.94 26.40
N ASP A 32 -0.05 -16.05 26.99
CA ASP A 32 -0.31 -17.32 26.30
C ASP A 32 0.85 -17.88 25.44
N GLY A 33 2.09 -17.57 25.82
CA GLY A 33 3.28 -17.98 25.07
C GLY A 33 3.62 -17.09 23.88
N GLU A 34 2.92 -15.97 23.69
CA GLU A 34 3.14 -15.00 22.62
C GLU A 34 3.67 -13.66 23.15
N LEU A 35 4.42 -12.96 22.31
CA LEU A 35 4.87 -11.59 22.56
C LEU A 35 3.83 -10.60 22.04
N ARG A 36 3.16 -9.91 22.96
CA ARG A 36 2.22 -8.83 22.63
C ARG A 36 2.93 -7.49 22.67
N LEU A 37 3.03 -6.86 21.49
CA LEU A 37 3.54 -5.50 21.34
C LEU A 37 2.36 -4.51 21.38
N PRO A 38 2.46 -3.38 22.11
CA PRO A 38 1.44 -2.34 22.06
C PRO A 38 1.35 -1.78 20.64
N ARG A 39 0.12 -1.46 20.20
CA ARG A 39 -0.09 -0.85 18.88
C ARG A 39 0.73 0.44 18.77
N ARG A 40 1.63 0.49 17.79
CA ARG A 40 2.42 1.69 17.53
C ARG A 40 1.49 2.83 17.16
N LYS A 41 1.54 3.94 17.90
CA LYS A 41 0.80 5.14 17.53
C LYS A 41 1.31 5.62 16.16
N PRO A 42 0.42 6.09 15.26
CA PRO A 42 0.85 6.73 14.02
C PRO A 42 1.84 7.85 14.35
N ALA A 43 2.89 7.96 13.55
CA ALA A 43 3.77 9.11 13.64
C ALA A 43 2.97 10.38 13.33
N PRO A 44 3.34 11.55 13.91
CA PRO A 44 2.74 12.82 13.53
C PRO A 44 2.81 12.99 12.01
N ARG A 45 1.67 13.32 11.40
CA ARG A 45 1.60 13.57 9.96
C ARG A 45 2.37 14.86 9.65
N ASP A 46 3.31 14.78 8.72
CA ASP A 46 4.07 15.96 8.29
C ASP A 46 3.13 17.00 7.66
N ALA A 47 3.19 18.24 8.17
CA ALA A 47 2.36 19.35 7.74
C ALA A 47 2.50 19.67 6.24
N ARG A 48 3.59 19.23 5.59
CA ARG A 48 3.84 19.41 4.16
C ARG A 48 3.06 18.44 3.28
N VAL A 49 2.52 17.34 3.84
CA VAL A 49 1.83 16.29 3.07
C VAL A 49 0.56 16.81 2.43
N GLU A 50 -0.25 17.59 3.16
CA GLU A 50 -1.51 18.10 2.63
C GLU A 50 -1.29 19.17 1.55
N PRO A 51 -0.43 20.20 1.76
CA PRO A 51 -0.08 21.15 0.71
C PRO A 51 0.51 20.49 -0.54
N ALA A 52 1.37 19.48 -0.39
CA ALA A 52 1.94 18.74 -1.51
C ALA A 52 0.87 17.98 -2.29
N ARG A 53 -0.07 17.31 -1.59
CA ARG A 53 -1.23 16.66 -2.23
C ARG A 53 -2.06 17.67 -3.01
N GLN A 54 -2.36 18.83 -2.42
CA GLN A 54 -3.14 19.88 -3.06
C GLN A 54 -2.46 20.42 -4.31
N ALA A 55 -1.15 20.66 -4.23
CA ALA A 55 -0.35 21.13 -5.36
C ALA A 55 -0.36 20.13 -6.53
N LEU A 56 -0.26 18.82 -6.23
CA LEU A 56 -0.36 17.77 -7.24
C LEU A 56 -1.74 17.75 -7.91
N ILE A 57 -2.83 17.85 -7.13
CA ILE A 57 -4.20 17.89 -7.66
C ILE A 57 -4.38 19.11 -8.58
N LEU A 58 -3.90 20.28 -8.16
CA LEU A 58 -4.00 21.51 -8.95
C LEU A 58 -3.15 21.45 -10.22
N ALA A 59 -1.96 20.85 -10.16
CA ALA A 59 -1.03 20.75 -11.29
C ALA A 59 -1.52 19.80 -12.39
N VAL A 60 -2.25 18.74 -12.04
CA VAL A 60 -2.86 17.81 -13.02
C VAL A 60 -4.00 18.49 -13.82
N GLY A 61 -4.60 19.55 -13.27
CA GLY A 61 -5.70 20.27 -13.89
C GLY A 61 -7.02 19.49 -13.86
N ASN A 62 -8.01 19.93 -14.65
CA ASN A 62 -9.34 19.31 -14.72
C ASN A 62 -9.41 18.08 -15.64
N ALA A 63 -8.32 17.73 -16.31
CA ALA A 63 -8.30 16.59 -17.21
C ALA A 63 -8.46 15.32 -16.37
N GLN A 64 -9.64 14.70 -16.44
CA GLN A 64 -9.85 13.45 -15.73
C GLN A 64 -9.09 12.36 -16.49
N LEU A 65 -8.35 11.51 -15.76
CA LEU A 65 -7.63 10.37 -16.34
C LEU A 65 -8.48 9.57 -17.36
N PRO A 66 -9.80 9.32 -17.14
CA PRO A 66 -10.66 8.70 -18.13
C PRO A 66 -10.75 9.43 -19.48
N GLU A 67 -10.84 10.76 -19.48
CA GLU A 67 -10.94 11.57 -20.71
C GLU A 67 -9.64 11.48 -21.51
N VAL A 68 -8.51 11.60 -20.83
CA VAL A 68 -7.16 11.48 -21.43
C VAL A 68 -6.97 10.13 -22.08
N ILE A 69 -7.39 9.06 -21.41
CA ILE A 69 -7.25 7.69 -21.91
C ILE A 69 -8.13 7.45 -23.14
N ILE A 70 -9.36 7.97 -23.16
CA ILE A 70 -10.26 7.86 -24.33
C ILE A 70 -9.69 8.63 -25.53
N GLU A 71 -9.15 9.83 -25.30
CA GLU A 71 -8.56 10.63 -26.38
C GLU A 71 -7.28 9.98 -26.94
N ILE A 72 -6.41 9.46 -26.08
CA ILE A 72 -5.23 8.69 -26.51
C ILE A 72 -5.65 7.43 -27.26
N ASP A 73 -6.72 6.76 -26.83
CA ASP A 73 -7.24 5.58 -27.53
C ASP A 73 -7.71 5.90 -28.94
N HIS A 74 -8.35 7.05 -29.14
CA HIS A 74 -8.75 7.51 -30.47
C HIS A 74 -7.54 7.64 -31.41
N LEU A 75 -6.41 8.11 -30.88
CA LEU A 75 -5.17 8.29 -31.64
C LEU A 75 -4.37 7.00 -31.84
N THR A 76 -4.39 6.09 -30.86
CA THR A 76 -3.48 4.93 -30.80
C THR A 76 -4.16 3.59 -31.04
N ARG A 77 -5.49 3.52 -30.91
CA ARG A 77 -6.31 2.30 -30.95
C ARG A 77 -5.86 1.23 -29.95
N PHE A 78 -5.39 1.63 -28.78
CA PHE A 78 -4.94 0.73 -27.73
C PHE A 78 -6.05 -0.26 -27.29
N SER A 79 -7.28 0.20 -27.17
CA SER A 79 -8.47 -0.60 -26.87
C SER A 79 -8.72 -1.69 -27.89
N TRP A 80 -8.37 -1.48 -29.16
CA TRP A 80 -8.50 -2.48 -30.21
C TRP A 80 -7.60 -3.68 -29.95
N THR A 81 -6.37 -3.44 -29.51
CA THR A 81 -5.43 -4.49 -29.11
C THR A 81 -5.94 -5.27 -27.89
N LEU A 82 -6.53 -4.58 -26.91
CA LEU A 82 -7.06 -5.23 -25.70
C LEU A 82 -8.36 -6.01 -25.96
N LEU A 83 -9.24 -5.50 -26.82
CA LEU A 83 -10.53 -6.12 -27.15
C LEU A 83 -10.41 -7.15 -28.28
N GLY A 84 -9.32 -7.14 -29.05
CA GLY A 84 -9.16 -7.93 -30.28
C GLY A 84 -10.07 -7.49 -31.43
N ARG A 85 -10.83 -6.40 -31.25
CA ARG A 85 -11.78 -5.83 -32.20
C ARG A 85 -12.08 -4.39 -31.86
N LEU A 86 -12.78 -3.69 -32.75
CA LEU A 86 -13.23 -2.33 -32.46
C LEU A 86 -14.26 -2.36 -31.33
N ALA A 87 -14.24 -1.33 -30.48
CA ALA A 87 -15.30 -1.13 -29.51
C ALA A 87 -16.61 -0.85 -30.23
N HIS A 88 -17.69 -1.48 -29.77
CA HIS A 88 -19.04 -1.31 -30.29
C HIS A 88 -19.71 -0.03 -29.79
N SER A 89 -19.18 0.58 -28.72
CA SER A 89 -19.70 1.83 -28.16
C SER A 89 -18.69 2.52 -27.26
N GLU A 90 -18.89 3.81 -27.03
CA GLU A 90 -18.14 4.59 -26.03
C GLU A 90 -18.29 4.00 -24.62
N ARG A 91 -19.47 3.47 -24.28
CA ARG A 91 -19.72 2.81 -22.99
C ARG A 91 -18.82 1.58 -22.79
N GLU A 92 -18.52 0.84 -23.86
CA GLU A 92 -17.61 -0.30 -23.81
C GLU A 92 -16.17 0.15 -23.51
N LEU A 93 -15.72 1.24 -24.14
CA LEU A 93 -14.41 1.85 -23.87
C LEU A 93 -14.32 2.33 -22.42
N VAL A 94 -15.31 3.08 -21.93
CA VAL A 94 -15.36 3.55 -20.54
C VAL A 94 -15.30 2.38 -19.56
N THR A 95 -16.02 1.29 -19.84
CA THR A 95 -16.03 0.09 -18.98
C THR A 95 -14.67 -0.60 -18.97
N LEU A 96 -14.03 -0.76 -20.13
CA LEU A 96 -12.69 -1.34 -20.27
C LEU A 96 -11.67 -0.57 -19.44
N TYR A 97 -11.65 0.76 -19.60
CA TYR A 97 -10.68 1.62 -18.92
C TYR A 97 -10.95 1.78 -17.43
N ALA A 98 -12.22 1.84 -17.01
CA ALA A 98 -12.57 1.79 -15.59
C ALA A 98 -12.10 0.48 -14.94
N GLY A 99 -12.25 -0.67 -15.63
CA GLY A 99 -11.74 -1.95 -15.17
C GLY A 99 -10.22 -1.98 -15.04
N LEU A 100 -9.50 -1.44 -16.03
CA LEU A 100 -8.03 -1.36 -16.01
C LEU A 100 -7.51 -0.45 -14.87
N ILE A 101 -8.15 0.70 -14.66
CA ILE A 101 -7.83 1.62 -13.55
C ILE A 101 -8.13 0.96 -12.21
N GLY A 102 -9.29 0.30 -12.08
CA GLY A 102 -9.68 -0.42 -10.87
C GLY A 102 -8.67 -1.51 -10.49
N LEU A 103 -8.21 -2.28 -11.47
CA LEU A 103 -7.18 -3.30 -11.29
C LEU A 103 -5.83 -2.70 -10.88
N GLY A 104 -5.40 -1.61 -11.52
CA GLY A 104 -4.10 -0.98 -11.25
C GLY A 104 -4.03 -0.16 -9.96
N SER A 105 -5.18 0.25 -9.42
CA SER A 105 -5.25 1.11 -8.22
C SER A 105 -5.50 0.33 -6.92
N ASP A 106 -5.57 -1.00 -7.00
CA ASP A 106 -6.01 -1.88 -5.90
C ASP A 106 -7.32 -1.39 -5.24
N LEU A 107 -8.15 -0.73 -6.04
CA LEU A 107 -9.49 -0.28 -5.67
C LEU A 107 -10.40 -1.52 -5.67
N SER A 108 -10.11 -2.47 -4.80
CA SER A 108 -11.15 -3.40 -4.36
C SER A 108 -12.26 -2.55 -3.76
N ARG A 109 -13.50 -2.87 -4.15
CA ARG A 109 -14.73 -2.20 -3.72
C ARG A 109 -14.59 -1.70 -2.27
N PRO A 110 -14.89 -0.41 -1.98
CA PRO A 110 -15.02 0.05 -0.62
C PRO A 110 -16.04 -0.85 0.09
N ASN A 111 -15.61 -1.44 1.20
CA ASN A 111 -16.44 -2.25 2.09
C ASN A 111 -17.48 -1.36 2.79
N TRP A 112 -18.54 -0.97 2.07
CA TRP A 112 -19.74 -0.43 2.69
C TRP A 112 -20.55 -1.58 3.31
N GLY A 113 -20.31 -1.82 4.60
CA GLY A 113 -21.21 -2.58 5.47
C GLY A 113 -20.66 -3.92 5.97
N ALA A 114 -20.10 -3.89 7.18
CA ALA A 114 -20.40 -4.81 8.29
C ALA A 114 -20.06 -4.09 9.60
#